data_AF-W9ZQM1-F1
#
_entry.id   AF-W9ZQM1-F1
#
_cell.length_a   1.000
_cell.length_b   1.000
_cell.length_c   1.000
_cell.angle_alpha   90.00
_cell.angle_beta   90.00
_cell.angle_gamma   90.00
#
_symmetry.space_group_name_H-M   'P 1'
#
loop_
_entity.id
_entity.type
_entity.pdbx_description
1 polymer ?
#
loop_
_entity_poly.entity_id
_entity_poly.type
_entity_poly.pdbx_seq_one_letter_code
_entity_poly.pdbx_strand_id
1 'polypeptide(L)'
;MPPGLRLKAIPSSAIKSTSFRIGAGTSAGHVLVNRWSSTYTAPTSELPSLKLLVHRHLTGLGPDAFVPYDTANNEQEELRSLFLEWKSLSEEQQQHRGHIPRPHLLSFEPTPTLTLGRRQRPLTSEQTSYFRSPLYVSLPHRRNPVNEQSFIPEVKQTSRGGLTTYHGPGQLVLWPVLDMHSPLYAHYSVMSYANHLEATTRRLLACLFGLETYTTRDEPGVWVRTPAGQPERKIAAIGVHHRRHVTALGIAINIDVSVDGPDVVNPWARFVPCGLEGKLVTSVAAELAMKDGIARLGGWNTASLAAVWAKIFEEGIVDDTKRSIDGEGSSQFRRAAS
;
A
#
# COMPACT_ATOMS: atom_id res chain seq x y z
N MET A 1 -24.27 -17.73 4.50
CA MET A 1 -24.21 -16.48 5.29
C MET A 1 -25.62 -15.92 5.45
N PRO A 2 -26.10 -15.62 6.67
CA PRO A 2 -27.24 -14.72 6.86
C PRO A 2 -26.85 -13.31 6.38
N PRO A 3 -27.72 -12.58 5.66
CA PRO A 3 -27.38 -11.29 5.03
C PRO A 3 -26.89 -10.17 5.99
N GLY A 4 -27.11 -10.31 7.31
CA GLY A 4 -26.88 -9.24 8.30
C GLY A 4 -25.46 -9.09 8.86
N LEU A 5 -24.53 -10.02 8.58
CA LEU A 5 -23.17 -9.99 9.15
C LEU A 5 -22.13 -9.30 8.25
N ARG A 6 -22.43 -9.09 6.96
CA ARG A 6 -21.56 -8.32 6.06
C ARG A 6 -21.78 -6.83 6.23
N LEU A 7 -20.75 -6.12 6.70
CA LEU A 7 -20.75 -4.67 6.75
C LEU A 7 -20.80 -4.08 5.34
N LYS A 8 -21.93 -3.49 4.95
CA LYS A 8 -22.00 -2.55 3.83
C LYS A 8 -21.52 -1.17 4.27
N ALA A 9 -20.77 -0.49 3.41
CA ALA A 9 -20.44 0.92 3.65
C ALA A 9 -21.62 1.82 3.29
N ILE A 10 -21.66 2.97 3.94
CA ILE A 10 -22.43 4.12 3.46
C ILE A 10 -21.55 4.80 2.40
N PRO A 11 -22.07 5.06 1.18
CA PRO A 11 -21.29 5.70 0.14
C PRO A 11 -20.77 7.06 0.59
N SER A 12 -19.68 7.50 -0.02
CA SER A 12 -19.25 8.89 0.04
C SER A 12 -20.45 9.78 -0.32
N SER A 13 -20.76 10.76 0.53
CA SER A 13 -21.42 11.97 0.06
C SER A 13 -20.46 12.64 -0.92
N ALA A 14 -20.56 12.26 -2.19
CA ALA A 14 -19.98 13.03 -3.27
C ALA A 14 -20.46 14.48 -3.11
N ILE A 15 -19.54 15.42 -3.28
CA ILE A 15 -19.90 16.80 -3.63
C ILE A 15 -20.88 16.68 -4.79
N LYS A 16 -22.10 17.20 -4.63
CA LYS A 16 -23.13 17.17 -5.67
C LYS A 16 -22.54 17.76 -6.95
N SER A 17 -22.13 16.92 -7.89
CA SER A 17 -21.82 17.36 -9.25
C SER A 17 -23.16 17.49 -9.96
N THR A 18 -23.54 18.73 -10.23
CA THR A 18 -24.64 19.09 -11.11
C THR A 18 -24.45 18.40 -12.46
N SER A 19 -25.47 17.64 -12.88
CA SER A 19 -25.51 16.97 -14.16
C SER A 19 -25.46 17.99 -15.30
N PHE A 20 -24.47 17.90 -16.18
CA PHE A 20 -24.50 18.57 -17.48
C PHE A 20 -24.52 17.51 -18.59
N ARG A 21 -25.57 17.55 -19.42
CA ARG A 21 -25.68 16.84 -20.69
C ARG A 21 -24.92 17.62 -21.77
N ILE A 22 -23.90 17.01 -22.37
CA ILE A 22 -23.41 17.28 -23.73
C ILE A 22 -22.84 15.92 -24.19
N GLY A 23 -23.34 15.23 -25.21
CA GLY A 23 -23.37 15.60 -26.62
C GLY A 23 -22.44 14.62 -27.34
N ALA A 24 -22.98 13.83 -28.28
CA ALA A 24 -22.29 12.74 -28.95
C ALA A 24 -21.02 13.22 -29.70
N GLY A 25 -19.93 12.46 -29.59
CA GLY A 25 -18.71 12.68 -30.35
C GLY A 25 -17.66 11.62 -30.03
N THR A 26 -17.58 10.58 -30.86
CA THR A 26 -16.50 9.59 -30.85
C THR A 26 -15.23 10.19 -31.45
N SER A 27 -14.13 10.23 -30.70
CA SER A 27 -12.79 10.41 -31.27
C SER A 27 -11.87 9.30 -30.77
N ALA A 28 -11.29 8.55 -31.70
CA ALA A 28 -10.35 7.48 -31.43
C ALA A 28 -9.04 8.06 -30.89
N GLY A 29 -8.79 7.88 -29.58
CA GLY A 29 -7.51 8.18 -28.97
C GLY A 29 -6.58 6.98 -29.12
N HIS A 30 -5.50 7.13 -29.90
CA HIS A 30 -4.40 6.17 -29.94
C HIS A 30 -3.80 6.01 -28.54
N VAL A 31 -3.92 4.81 -27.97
CA VAL A 31 -3.21 4.41 -26.75
C VAL A 31 -1.75 4.19 -27.14
N LEU A 32 -0.87 5.10 -26.72
CA LEU A 32 0.58 4.90 -26.83
C LEU A 32 0.98 3.74 -25.91
N VAL A 33 1.31 2.61 -26.54
CA VAL A 33 1.85 1.41 -25.91
C VAL A 33 3.30 1.69 -25.56
N ASN A 34 3.57 2.17 -24.33
CA ASN A 34 4.94 2.26 -23.85
C ASN A 34 5.44 0.86 -23.48
N ARG A 35 6.11 0.23 -24.45
CA ARG A 35 6.78 -1.06 -24.34
C ARG A 35 8.07 -0.85 -23.55
N TRP A 36 8.04 -1.10 -22.25
CA TRP A 36 9.24 -1.08 -21.40
C TRP A 36 10.16 -2.24 -21.80
N SER A 37 11.36 -1.93 -22.27
CA SER A 37 12.38 -2.93 -22.58
C SER A 37 12.93 -3.53 -21.28
N SER A 38 12.64 -4.82 -21.07
CA SER A 38 13.12 -5.61 -19.96
C SER A 38 14.61 -5.93 -20.10
N THR A 39 15.43 -5.33 -19.25
CA THR A 39 16.72 -5.91 -18.84
C THR A 39 16.86 -5.74 -17.34
N TYR A 40 16.11 -6.53 -16.57
CA TYR A 40 16.37 -6.68 -15.14
C TYR A 40 16.97 -8.07 -14.89
N THR A 41 18.26 -8.08 -14.56
CA THR A 41 19.00 -9.22 -14.03
C THR A 41 18.71 -9.32 -12.54
N ALA A 42 18.43 -10.53 -12.05
CA ALA A 42 18.21 -10.80 -10.63
C ALA A 42 19.35 -10.20 -9.77
N PRO A 43 19.06 -9.67 -8.57
CA PRO A 43 20.05 -8.95 -7.79
C PRO A 43 21.13 -9.90 -7.32
N THR A 44 22.38 -9.49 -7.53
CA THR A 44 23.54 -9.91 -6.75
C THR A 44 23.24 -9.78 -5.25
N SER A 45 23.85 -10.61 -4.41
CA SER A 45 23.58 -10.76 -2.96
C SER A 45 23.76 -9.50 -2.10
N GLU A 46 24.06 -8.35 -2.67
CA GLU A 46 24.22 -7.07 -1.98
C GLU A 46 22.95 -6.23 -2.11
N LEU A 47 22.36 -5.89 -0.96
CA LEU A 47 21.25 -4.93 -0.89
C LEU A 47 21.69 -3.59 -1.48
N PRO A 48 20.86 -2.92 -2.29
CA PRO A 48 21.22 -1.65 -2.91
C PRO A 48 21.56 -0.59 -1.85
N SER A 49 22.69 0.10 -2.02
CA SER A 49 23.09 1.19 -1.14
C SER A 49 22.14 2.38 -1.29
N LEU A 50 21.44 2.74 -0.23
CA LEU A 50 20.55 3.91 -0.17
C LEU A 50 21.32 5.15 0.32
N LYS A 51 21.16 6.27 -0.36
CA LYS A 51 21.90 7.52 -0.07
C LYS A 51 21.31 8.30 1.10
N LEU A 52 19.99 8.32 1.21
CA LEU A 52 19.23 9.17 2.13
C LEU A 52 18.24 8.37 2.98
N LEU A 53 17.49 7.44 2.38
CA LEU A 53 16.52 6.59 3.06
C LEU A 53 17.21 5.51 3.89
N VAL A 54 16.78 5.34 5.13
CA VAL A 54 17.20 4.22 5.98
C VAL A 54 16.12 3.14 5.95
N HIS A 55 16.39 2.02 5.28
CA HIS A 55 15.45 0.90 5.19
C HIS A 55 15.69 -0.12 6.30
N ARG A 56 14.64 -0.46 7.05
CA ARG A 56 14.64 -1.57 8.01
C ARG A 56 13.55 -2.57 7.62
N HIS A 57 13.94 -3.82 7.42
CA HIS A 57 13.00 -4.92 7.26
C HIS A 57 12.82 -5.61 8.60
N LEU A 58 11.62 -5.55 9.17
CA LEU A 58 11.29 -6.21 10.43
C LEU A 58 10.94 -7.67 10.16
N THR A 59 11.44 -8.56 11.02
CA THR A 59 11.17 -10.00 10.97
C THR A 59 10.56 -10.46 12.28
N GLY A 60 9.67 -11.46 12.23
CA GLY A 60 9.11 -12.06 13.45
C GLY A 60 10.17 -12.84 14.24
N LEU A 61 9.81 -13.23 15.46
CA LEU A 61 10.65 -14.08 16.32
C LEU A 61 10.56 -15.54 15.85
N GLY A 62 11.54 -15.98 15.06
CA GLY A 62 11.68 -17.35 14.58
C GLY A 62 11.63 -17.50 13.06
N PRO A 63 11.98 -18.67 12.53
CA PRO A 63 11.81 -18.97 11.10
C PRO A 63 10.34 -18.89 10.73
N ASP A 64 10.04 -18.25 9.60
CA ASP A 64 8.68 -18.04 9.07
C ASP A 64 7.72 -17.27 9.99
N ALA A 65 8.25 -16.59 11.01
CA ALA A 65 7.45 -15.77 11.91
C ALA A 65 7.09 -14.42 11.27
N PHE A 66 5.81 -14.07 11.39
CA PHE A 66 5.26 -12.79 10.96
C PHE A 66 5.37 -11.75 12.08
N VAL A 67 5.36 -10.47 11.71
CA VAL A 67 5.53 -9.35 12.63
C VAL A 67 4.18 -8.94 13.23
N PRO A 68 3.99 -8.93 14.55
CA PRO A 68 2.78 -8.38 15.15
C PRO A 68 2.58 -6.91 14.76
N TYR A 69 1.34 -6.52 14.44
CA TYR A 69 1.04 -5.16 14.01
C TYR A 69 1.52 -4.11 15.03
N ASP A 70 1.33 -4.37 16.32
CA ASP A 70 1.74 -3.46 17.39
C ASP A 70 3.27 -3.31 17.48
N THR A 71 4.04 -4.38 17.21
CA THR A 71 5.50 -4.31 17.15
C THR A 71 5.95 -3.33 16.07
N ALA A 72 5.43 -3.47 14.84
CA ALA A 72 5.75 -2.55 13.77
C ALA A 72 5.24 -1.11 14.04
N ASN A 73 4.09 -0.97 14.71
CA ASN A 73 3.55 0.33 15.07
C ASN A 73 4.40 1.03 16.13
N ASN A 74 4.92 0.31 17.13
CA ASN A 74 5.81 0.87 18.15
C ASN A 74 7.12 1.36 17.54
N GLU A 75 7.74 0.55 16.66
CA GLU A 75 8.92 0.95 15.88
C GLU A 75 8.64 2.22 15.06
N GLN A 76 7.47 2.31 14.44
CA GLN A 76 7.07 3.53 13.71
C GLN A 76 6.96 4.73 14.64
N GLU A 77 6.30 4.61 15.79
CA GLU A 77 6.11 5.75 16.69
C GLU A 77 7.42 6.22 17.34
N GLU A 78 8.36 5.32 17.62
CA GLU A 78 9.73 5.69 18.04
C GLU A 78 10.44 6.49 16.95
N LEU A 79 10.41 6.03 15.70
CA LEU A 79 10.99 6.80 14.59
C LEU A 79 10.33 8.18 14.44
N ARG A 80 9.01 8.24 14.62
CA ARG A 80 8.27 9.51 14.54
C ARG A 80 8.62 10.45 15.69
N SER A 81 8.87 9.95 16.90
CA SER A 81 9.24 10.80 18.03
C SER A 81 10.53 11.56 17.74
N LEU A 82 11.52 10.93 17.09
CA LEU A 82 12.77 11.58 16.69
C LEU A 82 12.54 12.81 15.80
N PHE A 83 11.62 12.72 14.83
CA PHE A 83 11.25 13.87 14.00
C PHE A 83 10.48 14.93 14.79
N LEU A 84 9.54 14.52 15.64
CA LEU A 84 8.72 15.45 16.40
C LEU A 84 9.54 16.22 17.45
N GLU A 85 10.50 15.55 18.09
CA GLU A 85 11.50 16.13 18.99
C GLU A 85 12.38 17.12 18.25
N TRP A 86 12.93 16.74 17.09
CA TRP A 86 13.70 17.65 16.24
C TRP A 86 12.91 18.93 15.92
N LYS A 87 11.66 18.78 15.47
CA LYS A 87 10.78 19.91 15.15
C LYS A 87 10.33 20.72 16.37
N SER A 88 10.55 20.23 17.59
CA SER A 88 10.22 20.97 18.83
C SER A 88 11.35 21.89 19.29
N LEU A 89 12.57 21.68 18.79
CA LEU A 89 13.74 22.51 19.07
C LEU A 89 13.63 23.88 18.38
N SER A 90 14.19 24.91 19.00
CA SER A 90 14.41 26.22 18.37
C SER A 90 15.43 26.13 17.23
N GLU A 91 15.50 27.15 16.37
CA GLU A 91 16.45 27.20 15.27
C GLU A 91 17.91 27.11 15.75
N GLU A 92 18.27 27.80 16.83
CA GLU A 92 19.59 27.73 17.47
C GLU A 92 19.92 26.31 17.96
N GLN A 93 18.95 25.64 18.58
CA GLN A 93 19.12 24.26 19.07
C GLN A 93 19.26 23.27 17.92
N GLN A 94 18.52 23.46 16.82
CA GLN A 94 18.65 22.65 15.61
C GLN A 94 20.03 22.82 14.98
N GLN A 95 20.52 24.06 14.86
CA GLN A 95 21.87 24.35 14.37
C GLN A 95 22.94 23.70 15.25
N HIS A 96 22.80 23.78 16.58
CA HIS A 96 23.75 23.15 17.50
C HIS A 96 23.74 21.62 17.44
N ARG A 97 22.57 21.00 17.31
CA ARG A 97 22.43 19.54 17.19
C ARG A 97 22.97 19.02 15.85
N GLY A 98 22.89 19.82 14.78
CA GLY A 98 23.55 19.61 13.49
C GLY A 98 23.07 18.41 12.66
N HIS A 99 22.28 17.49 13.22
CA HIS A 99 21.84 16.27 12.54
C HIS A 99 20.32 16.19 12.40
N ILE A 100 19.85 16.50 11.19
CA ILE A 100 18.43 16.38 10.80
C ILE A 100 18.06 14.88 10.72
N PRO A 101 16.96 14.44 11.34
CA PRO A 101 16.51 13.06 11.23
C PRO A 101 16.31 12.63 9.76
N ARG A 102 16.94 11.53 9.38
CA ARG A 102 16.84 10.97 8.02
C ARG A 102 15.52 10.22 7.82
N PRO A 103 14.94 10.21 6.61
CA PRO A 103 13.74 9.44 6.32
C PRO A 103 14.02 7.94 6.53
N HIS A 104 13.04 7.24 7.09
CA HIS A 104 13.09 5.80 7.31
C HIS A 104 12.01 5.09 6.52
N LEU A 105 12.25 3.83 6.17
CA LEU A 105 11.24 2.91 5.67
C LEU A 105 11.22 1.67 6.56
N LEU A 106 10.09 1.43 7.22
CA LEU A 106 9.80 0.13 7.82
C LEU A 106 9.12 -0.75 6.79
N SER A 107 9.56 -1.99 6.67
CA SER A 107 8.89 -2.99 5.84
C SER A 107 8.75 -4.30 6.59
N PHE A 108 7.64 -5.01 6.40
CA PHE A 108 7.37 -6.24 7.14
C PHE A 108 6.21 -7.01 6.54
N GLU A 109 6.08 -8.26 6.98
CA GLU A 109 4.94 -9.14 6.71
C GLU A 109 4.21 -9.37 8.03
N PRO A 110 2.97 -8.89 8.19
CA PRO A 110 2.31 -8.85 9.49
C PRO A 110 1.61 -10.15 9.87
N THR A 111 1.36 -10.35 11.16
CA THR A 111 0.35 -11.33 11.62
C THR A 111 -1.07 -10.89 11.21
N PRO A 112 -2.02 -11.82 11.05
CA PRO A 112 -3.40 -11.47 10.66
C PRO A 112 -4.03 -10.41 11.56
N THR A 113 -4.33 -9.24 10.98
CA THR A 113 -4.87 -8.08 11.68
C THR A 113 -5.87 -7.36 10.78
N LEU A 114 -7.11 -7.21 11.25
CA LEU A 114 -8.09 -6.30 10.67
C LEU A 114 -7.93 -4.93 11.35
N THR A 115 -7.59 -3.92 10.56
CA THR A 115 -7.57 -2.54 11.05
C THR A 115 -8.87 -1.86 10.71
N LEU A 116 -9.38 -1.05 11.63
CA LEU A 116 -10.55 -0.20 11.46
C LEU A 116 -10.04 1.25 11.31
N GLY A 117 -10.33 1.86 10.16
CA GLY A 117 -9.95 3.26 9.92
C GLY A 117 -10.89 4.24 10.62
N ARG A 118 -10.57 5.54 10.57
CA ARG A 118 -11.35 6.61 11.25
C ARG A 118 -12.80 6.73 10.80
N ARG A 119 -13.15 6.23 9.60
CA ARG A 119 -14.52 6.27 9.06
C ARG A 119 -15.32 5.01 9.39
N GLN A 120 -14.66 3.99 9.95
CA GLN A 120 -15.30 2.74 10.33
C GLN A 120 -16.12 2.96 11.60
N ARG A 121 -17.39 2.58 11.57
CA ARG A 121 -18.21 2.58 12.79
C ARG A 121 -17.71 1.50 13.76
N PRO A 122 -17.86 1.72 15.08
CA PRO A 122 -17.61 0.67 16.06
C PRO A 122 -18.34 -0.61 15.68
N LEU A 123 -17.64 -1.73 15.80
CA LEU A 123 -18.21 -3.05 15.54
C LEU A 123 -19.09 -3.48 16.70
N THR A 124 -20.11 -4.30 16.44
CA THR A 124 -20.81 -5.03 17.49
C THR A 124 -19.93 -6.17 18.05
N SER A 125 -20.34 -6.76 19.17
CA SER A 125 -19.66 -7.91 19.77
C SER A 125 -19.65 -9.13 18.83
N GLU A 126 -20.74 -9.36 18.10
CA GLU A 126 -20.89 -10.43 17.12
C GLU A 126 -19.95 -10.21 15.93
N GLN A 127 -19.90 -8.98 15.40
CA GLN A 127 -19.01 -8.63 14.30
C GLN A 127 -17.54 -8.76 14.70
N THR A 128 -17.20 -8.33 15.92
CA THR A 128 -15.84 -8.47 16.46
C THR A 128 -15.47 -9.94 16.60
N SER A 129 -16.37 -10.76 17.14
CA SER A 129 -16.18 -12.22 17.26
C SER A 129 -16.00 -12.89 15.89
N TYR A 130 -16.79 -12.47 14.90
CA TYR A 130 -16.67 -12.98 13.53
C TYR A 130 -15.32 -12.60 12.89
N PHE A 131 -14.87 -11.35 13.04
CA PHE A 131 -13.55 -10.93 12.54
C PHE A 131 -12.40 -11.72 13.16
N ARG A 132 -12.55 -12.10 14.44
CA ARG A 132 -11.59 -12.92 15.19
C ARG A 132 -11.78 -14.43 15.01
N SER A 133 -12.67 -14.88 14.13
CA SER A 133 -12.81 -16.32 13.84
C SER A 133 -11.52 -16.89 13.22
N PRO A 134 -11.21 -18.19 13.38
CA PRO A 134 -9.99 -18.78 12.85
C PRO A 134 -9.77 -18.48 11.36
N LEU A 135 -8.54 -18.14 10.99
CA LEU A 135 -8.09 -17.92 9.61
C LEU A 135 -6.93 -18.87 9.31
N TYR A 136 -7.11 -19.72 8.31
CA TYR A 136 -6.09 -20.62 7.81
C TYR A 136 -5.31 -19.94 6.70
N VAL A 137 -3.99 -19.92 6.83
CA VAL A 137 -3.08 -19.19 5.97
C VAL A 137 -2.05 -20.16 5.44
N SER A 138 -1.89 -20.21 4.12
CA SER A 138 -0.79 -20.91 3.44
C SER A 138 -0.18 -19.97 2.40
N LEU A 139 1.12 -20.08 2.16
CA LEU A 139 1.86 -19.24 1.21
C LEU A 139 2.70 -20.14 0.30
N PRO A 140 2.07 -20.82 -0.68
CA PRO A 140 2.72 -21.85 -1.47
C PRO A 140 3.58 -21.29 -2.61
N HIS A 141 3.44 -20.00 -2.95
CA HIS A 141 3.98 -19.43 -4.17
C HIS A 141 5.35 -18.77 -4.02
N ARG A 142 5.80 -18.53 -2.79
CA ARG A 142 7.11 -17.93 -2.49
C ARG A 142 8.25 -18.95 -2.48
N ARG A 143 9.50 -18.45 -2.52
CA ARG A 143 10.72 -19.28 -2.54
C ARG A 143 10.78 -20.33 -1.42
N ASN A 144 10.40 -19.95 -0.21
CA ASN A 144 10.28 -20.84 0.94
C ASN A 144 8.79 -20.91 1.34
N PRO A 145 8.06 -21.93 0.85
CA PRO A 145 6.64 -22.05 1.13
C PRO A 145 6.36 -22.10 2.63
N VAL A 146 5.27 -21.46 3.05
CA VAL A 146 4.72 -21.70 4.38
C VAL A 146 3.50 -22.59 4.28
N ASN A 147 3.59 -23.73 4.96
CA ASN A 147 2.51 -24.66 5.16
C ASN A 147 1.35 -23.98 5.89
N GLU A 148 0.17 -24.59 5.81
CA GLU A 148 -1.01 -24.06 6.46
C GLU A 148 -0.78 -23.84 7.96
N GLN A 149 -1.09 -22.63 8.42
CA GLN A 149 -1.09 -22.22 9.81
C GLN A 149 -2.44 -21.60 10.15
N SER A 150 -2.92 -21.86 11.37
CA SER A 150 -4.17 -21.26 11.88
C SER A 150 -3.86 -20.06 12.76
N PHE A 151 -4.57 -18.97 12.52
CA PHE A 151 -4.46 -17.73 13.29
C PHE A 151 -5.81 -17.27 13.80
N ILE A 152 -5.79 -16.54 14.92
CA ILE A 152 -6.91 -15.72 15.38
C ILE A 152 -6.57 -14.28 15.01
N PRO A 153 -7.24 -13.66 14.01
CA PRO A 153 -6.92 -12.31 13.62
C PRO A 153 -7.17 -11.31 14.76
N GLU A 154 -6.30 -10.31 14.88
CA GLU A 154 -6.53 -9.18 15.76
C GLU A 154 -7.46 -8.14 15.10
N VAL A 155 -8.18 -7.37 15.91
CA VAL A 155 -8.99 -6.23 15.43
C VAL A 155 -8.48 -4.97 16.12
N LYS A 156 -8.04 -3.99 15.33
CA LYS A 156 -7.38 -2.77 15.84
C LYS A 156 -8.03 -1.51 15.30
N GLN A 157 -8.36 -0.57 16.17
CA GLN A 157 -8.69 0.79 15.74
C GLN A 157 -7.41 1.54 15.37
N THR A 158 -7.42 2.27 14.26
CA THR A 158 -6.24 3.00 13.76
C THR A 158 -6.60 4.42 13.38
N SER A 159 -5.59 5.30 13.35
CA SER A 159 -5.71 6.71 12.94
C SER A 159 -5.78 6.91 11.42
N ARG A 160 -5.68 5.82 10.64
CA ARG A 160 -5.66 5.85 9.18
C ARG A 160 -7.00 6.31 8.59
N GLY A 161 -6.93 6.87 7.39
CA GLY A 161 -8.13 7.13 6.58
C GLY A 161 -8.83 5.84 6.12
N GLY A 162 -10.09 5.95 5.71
CA GLY A 162 -10.85 4.82 5.14
C GLY A 162 -11.59 3.96 6.17
N LEU A 163 -12.11 2.82 5.68
CA LEU A 163 -12.96 1.86 6.40
C LEU A 163 -12.13 0.68 6.91
N THR A 164 -12.66 -0.53 7.07
CA THR A 164 -11.88 -1.74 7.42
C THR A 164 -10.90 -2.16 6.31
N THR A 165 -9.72 -2.66 6.68
CA THR A 165 -8.81 -3.41 5.78
C THR A 165 -8.15 -4.55 6.54
N TYR A 166 -7.56 -5.48 5.80
CA TYR A 166 -6.79 -6.60 6.33
C TYR A 166 -5.29 -6.40 6.07
N HIS A 167 -4.50 -6.85 7.05
CA HIS A 167 -3.07 -7.08 6.95
C HIS A 167 -2.77 -8.50 7.42
N GLY A 168 -1.86 -9.20 6.75
CA GLY A 168 -1.41 -10.50 7.22
C GLY A 168 -0.35 -11.12 6.33
N PRO A 169 -0.05 -12.42 6.55
CA PRO A 169 0.92 -13.16 5.79
C PRO A 169 0.61 -13.15 4.29
N GLY A 170 1.64 -13.03 3.45
CA GLY A 170 1.53 -12.83 2.01
C GLY A 170 1.30 -11.38 1.59
N GLN A 171 1.25 -10.43 2.54
CA GLN A 171 1.16 -9.00 2.26
C GLN A 171 2.45 -8.28 2.67
N LEU A 172 3.07 -7.57 1.72
CA LEU A 172 4.21 -6.71 2.00
C LEU A 172 3.71 -5.33 2.44
N VAL A 173 3.92 -4.99 3.71
CA VAL A 173 3.59 -3.67 4.26
C VAL A 173 4.84 -2.79 4.27
N LEU A 174 4.68 -1.55 3.80
CA LEU A 174 5.74 -0.56 3.62
C LEU A 174 5.29 0.77 4.24
N TRP A 175 5.96 1.18 5.31
CA TRP A 175 5.64 2.39 6.08
C TRP A 175 6.81 3.38 6.08
N PRO A 176 6.85 4.34 5.13
CA PRO A 176 7.82 5.42 5.20
C PRO A 176 7.51 6.39 6.33
N VAL A 177 8.51 6.65 7.17
CA VAL A 177 8.49 7.65 8.24
C VAL A 177 9.43 8.78 7.86
N LEU A 178 8.86 9.90 7.45
CA LEU A 178 9.61 11.06 6.98
C LEU A 178 8.89 12.36 7.34
N ASP A 179 9.64 13.46 7.44
CA ASP A 179 9.08 14.80 7.53
C ASP A 179 8.89 15.36 6.13
N MET A 180 7.63 15.52 5.71
CA MET A 180 7.28 15.99 4.37
C MET A 180 7.86 17.37 4.02
N HIS A 181 8.28 18.14 5.02
CA HIS A 181 8.90 19.46 4.86
C HIS A 181 10.37 19.48 5.30
N SER A 182 11.04 18.32 5.33
CA SER A 182 12.48 18.25 5.61
C SER A 182 13.27 19.03 4.57
N PRO A 183 14.31 19.79 4.95
CA PRO A 183 15.18 20.47 3.99
C PRO A 183 16.13 19.51 3.25
N LEU A 184 16.13 18.20 3.58
CA LEU A 184 16.95 17.20 2.92
C LEU A 184 16.47 16.83 1.51
N TYR A 185 15.25 17.21 1.13
CA TYR A 185 14.62 16.87 -0.15
C TYR A 185 13.49 17.86 -0.49
N ALA A 186 13.00 17.80 -1.73
CA ALA A 186 11.88 18.63 -2.15
C ALA A 186 10.61 18.36 -1.32
N HIS A 187 9.89 19.42 -0.96
CA HIS A 187 8.68 19.34 -0.15
C HIS A 187 7.62 18.40 -0.75
N TYR A 188 6.88 17.72 0.12
CA TYR A 188 5.69 16.96 -0.26
C TYR A 188 4.41 17.71 0.14
N SER A 189 3.46 17.77 -0.78
CA SER A 189 2.04 17.84 -0.40
C SER A 189 1.51 16.44 -0.07
N VAL A 190 0.38 16.35 0.66
CA VAL A 190 -0.27 15.08 0.99
C VAL A 190 -0.58 14.26 -0.27
N MET A 191 -1.05 14.94 -1.33
CA MET A 191 -1.36 14.30 -2.60
C MET A 191 -0.09 13.82 -3.31
N SER A 192 0.97 14.63 -3.36
CA SER A 192 2.23 14.20 -3.98
C SER A 192 2.89 13.03 -3.25
N TYR A 193 2.75 12.95 -1.92
CA TYR A 193 3.24 11.82 -1.14
C TYR A 193 2.45 10.54 -1.44
N ALA A 194 1.11 10.64 -1.48
CA ALA A 194 0.26 9.51 -1.87
C ALA A 194 0.57 9.01 -3.29
N ASN A 195 0.68 9.94 -4.26
CA ASN A 195 1.05 9.62 -5.63
C ASN A 195 2.41 8.94 -5.71
N HIS A 196 3.39 9.38 -4.91
CA HIS A 196 4.71 8.77 -4.88
C HIS A 196 4.68 7.33 -4.36
N LEU A 197 3.91 7.03 -3.31
CA LEU A 197 3.71 5.66 -2.82
C LEU A 197 3.10 4.75 -3.90
N GLU A 198 2.08 5.25 -4.60
CA GLU A 198 1.39 4.50 -5.65
C GLU A 198 2.28 4.32 -6.88
N ALA A 199 2.95 5.37 -7.35
CA ALA A 199 3.86 5.33 -8.49
C ALA A 199 5.03 4.36 -8.26
N THR A 200 5.63 4.38 -7.06
CA THR A 200 6.68 3.44 -6.66
C THR A 200 6.20 2.00 -6.75
N THR A 201 4.99 1.74 -6.23
CA THR A 201 4.39 0.41 -6.23
C THR A 201 4.06 -0.07 -7.64
N ARG A 202 3.49 0.79 -8.48
CA ARG A 202 3.23 0.50 -9.89
C ARG A 202 4.50 0.18 -10.67
N ARG A 203 5.57 0.97 -10.47
CA ARG A 203 6.88 0.72 -11.09
C ARG A 203 7.46 -0.63 -10.67
N LEU A 204 7.40 -0.97 -9.38
CA LEU A 204 7.81 -2.29 -8.89
C LEU A 204 7.01 -3.42 -9.56
N LEU A 205 5.67 -3.31 -9.58
CA LEU A 205 4.79 -4.32 -10.16
C LEU A 205 5.02 -4.51 -11.67
N ALA A 206 5.21 -3.41 -12.41
CA ALA A 206 5.53 -3.45 -13.82
C ALA A 206 6.90 -4.08 -14.09
N CYS A 207 7.95 -3.64 -13.38
CA CYS A 207 9.31 -4.09 -13.63
C CYS A 207 9.55 -5.56 -13.25
N LEU A 208 8.99 -6.03 -12.13
CA LEU A 208 9.28 -7.37 -11.62
C LEU A 208 8.28 -8.43 -12.10
N PHE A 209 7.02 -8.05 -12.34
CA PHE A 209 5.95 -9.00 -12.63
C PHE A 209 5.25 -8.73 -13.97
N GLY A 210 5.59 -7.64 -14.66
CA GLY A 210 4.93 -7.27 -15.92
C GLY A 210 3.42 -7.03 -15.74
N LEU A 211 3.02 -6.53 -14.57
CA LEU A 211 1.62 -6.25 -14.23
C LEU A 211 1.27 -4.80 -14.56
N GLU A 212 0.30 -4.62 -15.45
CA GLU A 212 -0.24 -3.30 -15.80
C GLU A 212 -1.23 -2.83 -14.74
N THR A 213 -0.97 -1.63 -14.20
CA THR A 213 -1.70 -1.09 -13.06
C THR A 213 -1.99 0.40 -13.22
N TYR A 214 -3.00 0.87 -12.48
CA TYR A 214 -3.45 2.27 -12.47
C TYR A 214 -3.86 2.71 -11.06
N THR A 215 -4.11 4.01 -10.90
CA THR A 215 -4.62 4.62 -9.67
C THR A 215 -5.88 5.41 -9.98
N THR A 216 -6.67 5.71 -8.94
CA THR A 216 -7.81 6.62 -9.06
C THR A 216 -7.80 7.60 -7.89
N ARG A 217 -8.27 8.82 -8.13
CA ARG A 217 -8.31 9.86 -7.09
C ARG A 217 -9.31 9.53 -5.98
N ASP A 218 -10.45 8.96 -6.36
CA ASP A 218 -11.57 8.71 -5.44
C ASP A 218 -11.35 7.46 -4.60
N GLU A 219 -10.53 6.52 -5.10
CA GLU A 219 -10.21 5.28 -4.40
C GLU A 219 -8.71 5.01 -4.41
N PRO A 220 -7.99 5.67 -3.48
CA PRO A 220 -6.54 5.52 -3.36
C PRO A 220 -6.10 4.06 -3.24
N GLY A 221 -4.94 3.78 -3.80
CA GLY A 221 -4.33 2.47 -3.93
C GLY A 221 -3.99 2.14 -5.37
N VAL A 222 -3.41 0.96 -5.57
CA VAL A 222 -3.02 0.46 -6.88
C VAL A 222 -3.98 -0.63 -7.32
N TRP A 223 -4.44 -0.52 -8.55
CA TRP A 223 -5.46 -1.36 -9.16
C TRP A 223 -4.92 -2.03 -10.41
N VAL A 224 -5.37 -3.26 -10.67
CA VAL A 224 -5.08 -4.01 -11.90
C VAL A 224 -6.21 -3.79 -12.89
N ARG A 225 -5.86 -3.49 -14.16
CA ARG A 225 -6.85 -3.32 -15.23
C ARG A 225 -7.47 -4.68 -15.57
N THR A 226 -8.78 -4.69 -15.76
CA THR A 226 -9.54 -5.88 -16.17
C THR A 226 -10.21 -5.64 -17.52
N PRO A 227 -10.47 -6.69 -18.31
CA PRO A 227 -11.28 -6.57 -19.52
C PRO A 227 -12.64 -5.92 -19.22
N ALA A 228 -13.19 -5.22 -20.21
CA ALA A 228 -14.48 -4.54 -20.07
C ALA A 228 -15.57 -5.51 -19.57
N GLY A 229 -16.30 -5.09 -18.53
CA GLY A 229 -17.35 -5.89 -17.90
C GLY A 229 -16.90 -6.76 -16.73
N GLN A 230 -15.59 -6.84 -16.43
CA GLN A 230 -15.09 -7.49 -15.22
C GLN A 230 -14.83 -6.49 -14.09
N PRO A 231 -15.05 -6.89 -12.82
CA PRO A 231 -14.79 -6.02 -11.67
C PRO A 231 -13.32 -5.63 -11.57
N GLU A 232 -13.06 -4.36 -11.30
CA GLU A 232 -11.71 -3.85 -11.01
C GLU A 232 -11.14 -4.52 -9.74
N ARG A 233 -9.83 -4.79 -9.72
CA ARG A 233 -9.18 -5.50 -8.60
C ARG A 233 -8.07 -4.67 -7.97
N LYS A 234 -8.18 -4.40 -6.67
CA LYS A 234 -7.15 -3.68 -5.91
C LYS A 234 -6.02 -4.65 -5.53
N ILE A 235 -4.79 -4.32 -5.89
CA ILE A 235 -3.60 -5.11 -5.55
C ILE A 235 -2.79 -4.50 -4.41
N ALA A 236 -2.89 -3.18 -4.20
CA ALA A 236 -2.27 -2.52 -3.06
C ALA A 236 -3.20 -1.47 -2.42
N ALA A 237 -3.32 -1.52 -1.10
CA ALA A 237 -4.07 -0.53 -0.32
C ALA A 237 -3.13 0.54 0.23
N ILE A 238 -3.53 1.80 0.14
CA ILE A 238 -2.83 2.93 0.73
C ILE A 238 -3.62 3.48 1.91
N GLY A 239 -2.92 3.76 3.00
CA GLY A 239 -3.46 4.42 4.18
C GLY A 239 -2.36 5.25 4.79
N VAL A 240 -2.47 6.57 4.67
CA VAL A 240 -1.48 7.51 5.20
C VAL A 240 -2.07 8.33 6.33
N HIS A 241 -1.22 8.64 7.30
CA HIS A 241 -1.50 9.61 8.36
C HIS A 241 -0.31 10.55 8.50
N HIS A 242 -0.54 11.77 9.00
CA HIS A 242 0.55 12.69 9.30
C HIS A 242 0.22 13.54 10.52
N ARG A 243 1.26 13.89 11.28
CA ARG A 243 1.19 14.82 12.41
C ARG A 243 2.38 15.75 12.31
N ARG A 244 2.15 17.07 12.30
CA ARG A 244 3.21 18.08 12.09
C ARG A 244 4.08 17.76 10.86
N HIS A 245 3.46 17.33 9.76
CA HIS A 245 4.11 16.89 8.51
C HIS A 245 4.96 15.61 8.60
N VAL A 246 5.01 14.93 9.76
CA VAL A 246 5.68 13.63 9.91
C VAL A 246 4.71 12.50 9.57
N THR A 247 5.06 11.68 8.60
CA THR A 247 4.24 10.59 8.06
C THR A 247 4.16 9.40 9.02
N ALA A 248 3.06 8.65 8.88
CA ALA A 248 2.82 7.35 9.48
C ALA A 248 2.05 6.48 8.49
N LEU A 249 2.15 5.16 8.72
CA LEU A 249 1.58 4.12 7.87
C LEU A 249 2.16 4.20 6.45
N GLY A 250 1.41 3.81 5.42
CA GLY A 250 1.93 3.79 4.05
C GLY A 250 1.11 2.93 3.11
N ILE A 251 1.75 1.94 2.50
CA ILE A 251 1.15 1.08 1.47
C ILE A 251 1.31 -0.39 1.84
N ALA A 252 0.32 -1.20 1.46
CA ALA A 252 0.30 -2.64 1.68
C ALA A 252 0.01 -3.34 0.36
N ILE A 253 0.97 -4.13 -0.13
CA ILE A 253 0.94 -4.82 -1.42
C ILE A 253 0.58 -6.28 -1.18
N ASN A 254 -0.46 -6.78 -1.82
CA ASN A 254 -0.84 -8.19 -1.75
C ASN A 254 0.07 -8.99 -2.69
N ILE A 255 1.00 -9.76 -2.13
CA ILE A 255 1.94 -10.58 -2.90
C ILE A 255 1.38 -11.99 -3.09
N ASP A 256 1.10 -12.68 -1.99
CA ASP A 256 0.62 -14.08 -1.96
C ASP A 256 -0.56 -14.26 -0.98
N VAL A 257 -1.20 -13.15 -0.59
CA VAL A 257 -2.42 -13.20 0.22
C VAL A 257 -3.53 -13.93 -0.55
N SER A 258 -4.26 -14.80 0.15
CA SER A 258 -5.47 -15.43 -0.38
C SER A 258 -6.53 -14.38 -0.68
N VAL A 259 -7.05 -14.37 -1.91
CA VAL A 259 -8.07 -13.42 -2.38
C VAL A 259 -9.37 -14.08 -2.82
N ASP A 260 -9.38 -15.41 -2.90
CA ASP A 260 -10.52 -16.24 -3.30
C ASP A 260 -10.80 -17.34 -2.26
N GLY A 261 -12.00 -17.93 -2.35
CA GLY A 261 -12.44 -18.99 -1.43
C GLY A 261 -13.25 -18.49 -0.23
N PRO A 262 -13.60 -19.39 0.70
CA PRO A 262 -14.40 -19.07 1.88
C PRO A 262 -13.65 -18.19 2.88
N ASP A 263 -14.39 -17.54 3.79
CA ASP A 263 -13.87 -16.60 4.80
C ASP A 263 -12.86 -17.20 5.79
N VAL A 264 -12.87 -18.52 5.95
CA VAL A 264 -11.87 -19.26 6.74
C VAL A 264 -10.47 -19.25 6.13
N VAL A 265 -10.32 -18.96 4.82
CA VAL A 265 -9.03 -18.81 4.13
C VAL A 265 -8.85 -17.43 3.49
N ASN A 266 -9.94 -16.80 3.06
CA ASN A 266 -9.97 -15.50 2.40
C ASN A 266 -10.33 -14.40 3.41
N PRO A 267 -9.36 -13.62 3.90
CA PRO A 267 -9.64 -12.57 4.87
C PRO A 267 -10.54 -11.47 4.33
N TRP A 268 -10.53 -11.22 3.01
CA TRP A 268 -11.34 -10.19 2.36
C TRP A 268 -12.81 -10.57 2.29
N ALA A 269 -13.15 -11.86 2.36
CA ALA A 269 -14.54 -12.32 2.36
C ALA A 269 -15.30 -12.02 3.68
N ARG A 270 -14.58 -11.58 4.72
CA ARG A 270 -15.12 -11.25 6.05
C ARG A 270 -15.76 -9.86 6.13
N PHE A 271 -15.48 -8.98 5.19
CA PHE A 271 -16.08 -7.65 5.11
C PHE A 271 -16.33 -7.29 3.65
N VAL A 272 -16.93 -6.13 3.37
CA VAL A 272 -17.01 -5.61 2.00
C VAL A 272 -15.80 -4.71 1.77
N PRO A 273 -14.78 -5.13 1.00
CA PRO A 273 -13.60 -4.32 0.76
C PRO A 273 -13.99 -3.02 0.03
N CYS A 274 -13.36 -1.91 0.43
CA CYS A 274 -13.61 -0.57 -0.14
C CYS A 274 -15.06 -0.04 -0.01
N GLY A 275 -15.99 -0.81 0.56
CA GLY A 275 -17.39 -0.39 0.72
C GLY A 275 -18.21 -0.30 -0.57
N LEU A 276 -17.69 -0.84 -1.68
CA LEU A 276 -18.28 -0.68 -3.00
C LEU A 276 -18.63 -2.05 -3.58
N GLU A 277 -19.89 -2.22 -3.95
CA GLU A 277 -20.34 -3.38 -4.72
C GLU A 277 -19.69 -3.31 -6.11
N GLY A 278 -19.08 -4.41 -6.57
CA GLY A 278 -18.44 -4.51 -7.89
C GLY A 278 -16.93 -4.29 -7.95
N LYS A 279 -16.25 -4.17 -6.80
CA LYS A 279 -14.77 -4.13 -6.73
C LYS A 279 -14.23 -5.28 -5.90
N LEU A 280 -13.12 -5.85 -6.36
CA LEU A 280 -12.47 -6.99 -5.71
C LEU A 280 -11.06 -6.63 -5.24
N VAL A 281 -10.45 -7.55 -4.52
CA VAL A 281 -9.05 -7.52 -4.13
C VAL A 281 -8.32 -8.61 -4.90
N THR A 282 -7.06 -8.38 -5.24
CA THR A 282 -6.19 -9.38 -5.87
C THR A 282 -4.81 -9.41 -5.22
N SER A 283 -3.97 -10.37 -5.62
CA SER A 283 -2.57 -10.51 -5.23
C SER A 283 -1.70 -10.75 -6.46
N VAL A 284 -0.39 -10.51 -6.34
CA VAL A 284 0.57 -10.79 -7.43
C VAL A 284 0.49 -12.26 -7.85
N ALA A 285 0.45 -13.20 -6.89
CA ALA A 285 0.33 -14.63 -7.18
C ALA A 285 -0.95 -14.96 -7.97
N ALA A 286 -2.09 -14.37 -7.61
CA ALA A 286 -3.34 -14.57 -8.32
C ALA A 286 -3.29 -14.03 -9.76
N GLU A 287 -2.75 -12.82 -9.96
CA GLU A 287 -2.63 -12.24 -11.31
C GLU A 287 -1.66 -13.02 -12.21
N LEU A 288 -0.53 -13.52 -11.67
CA LEU A 288 0.41 -14.34 -12.41
C LEU A 288 -0.17 -15.72 -12.76
N ALA A 289 -0.92 -16.34 -11.84
CA ALA A 289 -1.63 -17.58 -12.10
C ALA A 289 -2.63 -17.43 -13.25
N MET A 290 -3.37 -16.31 -13.30
CA MET A 290 -4.30 -16.01 -14.39
C MET A 290 -3.61 -15.73 -15.73
N LYS A 291 -2.45 -15.08 -15.71
CA LYS A 291 -1.73 -14.67 -16.93
C LYS A 291 -0.99 -15.83 -17.61
N ASP A 292 -0.19 -16.57 -16.83
CA ASP A 292 0.82 -17.50 -17.38
C ASP A 292 0.62 -18.95 -16.88
N GLY A 293 -0.40 -19.22 -16.05
CA GLY A 293 -0.62 -20.55 -15.45
C GLY A 293 0.47 -20.98 -14.46
N ILE A 294 1.46 -20.12 -14.21
CA ILE A 294 2.56 -20.31 -13.27
C ILE A 294 2.38 -19.31 -12.13
N ALA A 295 2.01 -19.82 -10.95
CA ALA A 295 1.84 -19.00 -9.77
C ALA A 295 3.14 -18.79 -8.97
N ARG A 296 4.29 -19.33 -9.41
CA ARG A 296 5.53 -19.27 -8.63
C ARG A 296 6.15 -17.87 -8.69
N LEU A 297 6.19 -17.20 -7.53
CA LEU A 297 7.02 -16.04 -7.26
C LEU A 297 8.47 -16.52 -7.13
N GLY A 298 9.09 -16.92 -8.24
CA GLY A 298 10.42 -17.55 -8.25
C GLY A 298 11.47 -16.70 -7.52
N GLY A 299 12.44 -17.31 -6.82
CA GLY A 299 13.65 -16.66 -6.26
C GLY A 299 13.48 -15.56 -5.18
N TRP A 300 12.35 -14.87 -5.16
CA TRP A 300 12.10 -13.66 -4.37
C TRP A 300 11.57 -14.00 -2.98
N ASN A 301 11.97 -13.17 -2.02
CA ASN A 301 11.39 -13.12 -0.68
C ASN A 301 10.91 -11.70 -0.36
N THR A 302 10.09 -11.57 0.70
CA THR A 302 9.49 -10.30 1.11
C THR A 302 10.55 -9.19 1.34
N ALA A 303 11.70 -9.53 1.93
CA ALA A 303 12.80 -8.60 2.17
C ALA A 303 13.42 -8.04 0.88
N SER A 304 13.67 -8.91 -0.11
CA SER A 304 14.23 -8.52 -1.40
C SER A 304 13.27 -7.63 -2.20
N LEU A 305 11.96 -7.92 -2.17
CA LEU A 305 10.94 -7.06 -2.77
C LEU A 305 10.88 -5.69 -2.09
N ALA A 306 10.95 -5.67 -0.75
CA ALA A 306 10.99 -4.44 0.02
C ALA A 306 12.22 -3.57 -0.30
N ALA A 307 13.39 -4.18 -0.50
CA ALA A 307 14.62 -3.48 -0.86
C ALA A 307 14.55 -2.84 -2.25
N VAL A 308 13.96 -3.54 -3.24
CA VAL A 308 13.71 -2.96 -4.58
C VAL A 308 12.72 -1.80 -4.48
N TRP A 309 11.64 -1.97 -3.71
CA TRP A 309 10.68 -0.89 -3.46
C TRP A 309 11.37 0.33 -2.82
N ALA A 310 12.20 0.12 -1.80
CA ALA A 310 12.94 1.16 -1.09
C ALA A 310 13.83 1.97 -2.04
N LYS A 311 14.52 1.29 -2.96
CA LYS A 311 15.35 1.93 -3.98
C LYS A 311 14.52 2.82 -4.90
N ILE A 312 13.42 2.32 -5.44
CA ILE A 312 12.52 3.08 -6.32
C ILE A 312 11.94 4.29 -5.58
N PHE A 313 11.57 4.12 -4.31
CA PHE A 313 11.04 5.20 -3.47
C PHE A 313 12.10 6.27 -3.18
N GLU A 314 13.34 5.88 -2.88
CA GLU A 314 14.42 6.84 -2.66
C GLU A 314 14.68 7.70 -3.90
N GLU A 315 14.59 7.12 -5.11
CA GLU A 315 14.75 7.90 -6.35
C GLU A 315 13.77 9.07 -6.40
N GLY A 316 12.51 8.90 -5.97
CA GLY A 316 11.54 9.98 -5.92
C GLY A 316 11.68 10.90 -4.69
N ILE A 317 12.37 10.48 -3.64
CA ILE A 317 12.78 11.40 -2.56
C ILE A 317 13.84 12.36 -3.10
N VAL A 318 14.86 11.83 -3.79
CA VAL A 318 16.01 12.57 -4.31
C VAL A 318 15.65 13.43 -5.53
N ASP A 319 14.75 12.95 -6.37
CA ASP A 319 14.32 13.60 -7.62
C ASP A 319 12.79 13.61 -7.69
N ASP A 320 12.19 14.78 -7.47
CA ASP A 320 10.74 14.92 -7.35
C ASP A 320 9.99 14.66 -8.66
N THR A 321 10.67 14.73 -9.80
CA THR A 321 10.10 14.35 -11.11
C THR A 321 9.76 12.85 -11.18
N LYS A 322 10.41 12.03 -10.35
CA LYS A 322 10.19 10.57 -10.27
C LYS A 322 9.10 10.16 -9.28
N ARG A 323 8.39 11.12 -8.68
CA ARG A 323 7.25 10.87 -7.77
C ARG A 323 5.96 10.50 -8.50
N SER A 324 5.95 10.55 -9.83
CA SER A 324 4.83 10.17 -10.70
C SER A 324 5.29 9.22 -11.80
N ILE A 325 4.33 8.67 -12.56
CA ILE A 325 4.62 7.89 -13.77
C ILE A 325 4.48 8.83 -14.98
N ASP A 326 5.47 8.77 -15.88
CA ASP A 326 5.51 9.59 -17.10
C ASP A 326 4.25 9.40 -17.96
N GLY A 327 3.68 10.50 -18.45
CA GLY A 327 2.47 10.49 -19.28
C GLY A 327 1.14 10.58 -18.50
N GLU A 328 1.14 10.32 -17.19
CA GLU A 328 0.07 10.76 -16.29
C GLU A 328 0.40 12.18 -15.82
N GLY A 329 0.41 13.11 -16.77
CA GLY A 329 0.62 14.52 -16.47
C GLY A 329 -0.35 14.98 -15.39
N SER A 330 0.15 15.74 -14.43
CA SER A 330 -0.68 16.64 -13.64
C SER A 330 -1.57 17.40 -14.63
N SER A 331 -2.85 17.08 -14.71
CA SER A 331 -3.80 17.89 -15.46
C SER A 331 -3.90 19.22 -14.71
N GLN A 332 -2.97 20.13 -15.02
CA GLN A 332 -3.00 21.52 -14.68
C GLN A 332 -4.21 22.13 -15.37
N PHE A 333 -5.37 22.09 -14.72
CA PHE A 333 -6.31 23.20 -14.88
C PHE A 333 -5.80 24.35 -14.00
N ARG A 334 -4.74 25.03 -14.47
CA ARG A 334 -4.52 26.43 -14.14
C ARG A 334 -5.69 27.19 -14.76
N ARG A 335 -6.73 27.49 -13.98
CA ARG A 335 -7.60 28.62 -14.35
C ARG A 335 -6.91 29.88 -13.88
N ALA A 336 -6.43 30.64 -14.86
CA ALA A 336 -5.93 31.99 -14.69
C ALA A 336 -6.99 32.86 -14.01
N ALA A 337 -6.51 33.78 -13.18
CA ALA A 337 -7.27 34.91 -12.70
C ALA A 337 -7.68 35.80 -13.88
N SER A 338 -8.97 36.15 -13.92
CA SER A 338 -9.54 37.41 -14.41
C SER A 338 -11.01 37.43 -14.03
#